data_AF-A0A1Y6E7T7-F1
#
_entry.id   AF-A0A1Y6E7T7-F1
#
_cell.length_a   1.000
_cell.length_b   1.000
_cell.length_c   1.000
_cell.angle_alpha   90.00
_cell.angle_beta   90.00
_cell.angle_gamma   90.00
#
_symmetry.space_group_name_H-M   'P 1'
#
loop_
_entity.id
_entity.type
_entity.pdbx_description
1 polymer ?
#
loop_
_entity_poly.entity_id
_entity_poly.type
_entity_poly.pdbx_seq_one_letter_code
_entity_poly.pdbx_strand_id
1 'polypeptide(L)'
;MKTRIIFSLLLLIALITGCSSGPDYKVTVTKDLYFVKDTAMPFEIKVTENNKAVKGLDVSAQLSMTNMDHGSYNVKLVEGKNGTYSGKVNLPMGGKYEAAFTLEKDGKKAEKVIDLNVTKPKGVAIINGEWITNEDVSFYKFINQLQLEINRESSQKKYTGKKLEEELAYLDSQEKTLEDKNQLLTQIIRLRAMALLADEKGHKAAETEVDAALLKAREQYNQFESAKKLINEYGADKFWATEKQQYRMIVMSQKVQKDLIEKVKKENPKAGEQEIYYQAQKEYEELLVSQVNSLKIEIL
;
A
#
# COMPACT_ATOMS: atom_id res chain seq x y z
N MET A 1 -59.52 -55.83 -13.77
CA MET A 1 -58.70 -55.19 -12.71
C MET A 1 -57.28 -54.90 -13.22
N LYS A 2 -57.08 -53.93 -14.13
CA LYS A 2 -55.74 -53.53 -14.61
C LYS A 2 -55.83 -52.15 -15.26
N THR A 3 -55.88 -51.07 -14.47
CA THR A 3 -55.71 -49.69 -15.00
C THR A 3 -55.51 -48.61 -13.93
N ARG A 4 -55.66 -48.91 -12.63
CA ARG A 4 -55.54 -47.89 -11.56
C ARG A 4 -54.17 -47.76 -10.88
N ILE A 5 -53.12 -48.42 -11.40
CA ILE A 5 -51.77 -48.39 -10.78
C ILE A 5 -50.80 -47.41 -11.47
N ILE A 6 -51.17 -46.84 -12.62
CA ILE A 6 -50.24 -45.99 -13.39
C ILE A 6 -50.27 -44.51 -12.96
N PHE A 7 -51.32 -44.05 -12.27
CA PHE A 7 -51.42 -42.66 -11.82
C PHE A 7 -50.70 -42.35 -10.49
N SER A 8 -50.37 -43.36 -9.68
CA SER A 8 -49.65 -43.15 -8.41
C SER A 8 -48.12 -43.12 -8.56
N LEU A 9 -47.59 -43.52 -9.72
CA LEU A 9 -46.14 -43.51 -9.98
C LEU A 9 -45.66 -42.20 -10.63
N LEU A 10 -46.56 -41.45 -11.28
CA LEU A 10 -46.25 -40.13 -11.86
C LEU A 10 -46.33 -38.97 -10.86
N LEU A 11 -47.01 -39.16 -9.71
CA LEU A 11 -47.05 -38.17 -8.63
C LEU A 11 -45.82 -38.23 -7.71
N LEU A 12 -45.05 -39.33 -7.75
CA LEU A 12 -43.86 -39.52 -6.92
C LEU A 12 -42.58 -38.89 -7.53
N ILE A 13 -42.59 -38.61 -8.83
CA ILE A 13 -41.45 -38.00 -9.55
C ILE A 13 -41.45 -36.45 -9.41
N ALA A 14 -42.56 -35.86 -8.96
CA ALA A 14 -42.67 -34.41 -8.71
C ALA A 14 -42.06 -33.95 -7.36
N LEU A 15 -41.48 -34.85 -6.56
CA LEU A 15 -40.88 -34.52 -5.26
C LEU A 15 -39.34 -34.47 -5.25
N ILE A 16 -38.69 -34.60 -6.43
CA ILE A 16 -37.22 -34.54 -6.54
C ILE A 16 -36.72 -33.22 -7.15
N THR A 17 -37.59 -32.22 -7.35
CA THR A 17 -37.15 -30.83 -7.56
C THR A 17 -36.83 -30.15 -6.24
N GLY A 18 -35.94 -30.76 -5.45
CA GLY A 18 -35.20 -30.09 -4.39
C GLY A 18 -34.04 -29.29 -4.97
N CYS A 19 -34.29 -28.46 -5.99
CA CYS A 19 -33.34 -27.43 -6.40
C CYS A 19 -33.28 -26.41 -5.28
N SER A 20 -32.09 -26.23 -4.72
CA SER A 20 -31.77 -25.38 -3.57
C SER A 20 -32.46 -24.02 -3.62
N SER A 21 -33.49 -23.80 -2.80
CA SER A 21 -34.10 -22.48 -2.56
C SER A 21 -33.24 -21.62 -1.61
N GLY A 22 -31.92 -21.77 -1.70
CA GLY A 22 -30.97 -20.97 -0.94
C GLY A 22 -30.90 -19.54 -1.49
N PRO A 23 -30.47 -18.56 -0.68
CA PRO A 23 -30.25 -17.20 -1.16
C PRO A 23 -29.20 -17.17 -2.28
N ASP A 24 -29.44 -16.40 -3.34
CA ASP A 24 -28.52 -16.29 -4.48
C ASP A 24 -27.47 -15.20 -4.25
N TYR A 25 -26.51 -15.51 -3.41
CA TYR A 25 -25.39 -14.60 -3.13
C TYR A 25 -24.39 -14.58 -4.28
N LYS A 26 -23.95 -13.38 -4.65
CA LYS A 26 -22.78 -13.15 -5.48
C LYS A 26 -21.59 -12.80 -4.58
N VAL A 27 -20.52 -13.57 -4.72
CA VAL A 27 -19.24 -13.34 -4.03
C VAL A 27 -18.26 -12.73 -5.04
N THR A 28 -17.54 -11.69 -4.64
CA THR A 28 -16.49 -11.08 -5.45
C THR A 28 -15.31 -10.74 -4.58
N VAL A 29 -14.12 -11.17 -4.97
CA VAL A 29 -12.87 -10.82 -4.30
C VAL A 29 -12.55 -9.36 -4.57
N THR A 30 -12.28 -8.58 -3.53
CA THR A 30 -12.08 -7.13 -3.63
C THR A 30 -10.60 -6.73 -3.66
N LYS A 31 -9.70 -7.67 -3.33
CA LYS A 31 -8.25 -7.48 -3.26
C LYS A 31 -7.55 -8.71 -3.82
N ASP A 32 -6.50 -8.48 -4.60
CA ASP A 32 -5.63 -9.56 -5.06
C ASP A 32 -5.04 -10.30 -3.85
N LEU A 33 -4.98 -11.62 -3.95
CA LEU A 33 -4.37 -12.45 -2.91
C LEU A 33 -2.92 -12.74 -3.28
N TYR A 34 -2.01 -12.36 -2.40
CA TYR A 34 -0.57 -12.57 -2.59
C TYR A 34 -0.05 -13.72 -1.72
N PHE A 35 1.04 -14.33 -2.16
CA PHE A 35 1.82 -15.26 -1.36
C PHE A 35 3.07 -14.56 -0.81
N VAL A 36 3.15 -14.47 0.52
CA VAL A 36 4.35 -14.10 1.26
C VAL A 36 4.69 -15.24 2.20
N LYS A 37 5.92 -15.74 2.10
CA LYS A 37 6.37 -16.90 2.87
C LYS A 37 6.16 -16.65 4.37
N ASP A 38 5.52 -17.62 5.04
CA ASP A 38 5.24 -17.64 6.48
C ASP A 38 4.40 -16.45 7.00
N THR A 39 3.72 -15.73 6.10
CA THR A 39 2.90 -14.55 6.45
C THR A 39 1.45 -14.76 6.02
N ALA A 40 0.53 -14.56 6.97
CA ALA A 40 -0.90 -14.59 6.68
C ALA A 40 -1.33 -13.30 5.96
N MET A 41 -1.72 -13.42 4.70
CA MET A 41 -2.07 -12.29 3.84
C MET A 41 -3.56 -11.93 3.96
N PRO A 42 -3.91 -10.64 3.83
CA PRO A 42 -5.30 -10.22 3.88
C PRO A 42 -6.09 -10.85 2.72
N PHE A 43 -7.27 -11.38 3.06
CA PHE A 43 -8.22 -11.91 2.10
C PHE A 43 -9.57 -11.22 2.34
N GLU A 44 -10.12 -10.59 1.29
CA GLU A 44 -11.34 -9.81 1.39
C GLU A 44 -12.26 -10.10 0.20
N ILE A 45 -13.53 -10.26 0.53
CA ILE A 45 -14.61 -10.41 -0.44
C ILE A 45 -15.70 -9.37 -0.18
N LYS A 46 -16.54 -9.17 -1.19
CA LYS A 46 -17.83 -8.50 -1.08
C LYS A 46 -18.94 -9.48 -1.44
N VAL A 47 -19.98 -9.50 -0.62
CA VAL A 47 -21.17 -10.33 -0.84
C VAL A 47 -22.35 -9.42 -1.20
N THR A 48 -22.99 -9.71 -2.32
CA THR A 48 -24.19 -9.01 -2.76
C THR A 48 -25.34 -9.96 -3.10
N GLU A 49 -26.57 -9.49 -2.94
CA GLU A 49 -27.80 -10.16 -3.37
C GLU A 49 -28.64 -9.10 -4.08
N ASN A 50 -29.09 -9.37 -5.32
CA ASN A 50 -29.83 -8.39 -6.12
C ASN A 50 -29.13 -7.02 -6.19
N ASN A 51 -27.80 -7.03 -6.35
CA ASN A 51 -26.92 -5.85 -6.36
C ASN A 51 -26.87 -5.02 -5.06
N LYS A 52 -27.46 -5.49 -3.96
CA LYS A 52 -27.38 -4.86 -2.64
C LYS A 52 -26.36 -5.58 -1.76
N ALA A 53 -25.62 -4.82 -0.96
CA ALA A 53 -24.68 -5.37 0.01
C ALA A 53 -25.42 -6.21 1.07
N VAL A 54 -24.94 -7.43 1.31
CA VAL A 54 -25.53 -8.33 2.31
C VAL A 54 -24.75 -8.24 3.61
N LYS A 55 -25.48 -8.13 4.72
CA LYS A 55 -24.97 -8.01 6.09
C LYS A 55 -25.52 -9.12 6.99
N GLY A 56 -24.81 -9.39 8.09
CA GLY A 56 -25.16 -10.41 9.08
C GLY A 56 -24.98 -11.84 8.56
N LEU A 57 -24.00 -12.07 7.67
CA LEU A 57 -23.63 -13.41 7.24
C LEU A 57 -22.50 -13.96 8.11
N ASP A 58 -22.63 -15.21 8.53
CA ASP A 58 -21.49 -16.01 8.93
C ASP A 58 -20.82 -16.53 7.66
N VAL A 59 -19.58 -16.08 7.40
CA VAL A 59 -18.85 -16.43 6.19
C VAL A 59 -17.56 -17.15 6.54
N SER A 60 -17.36 -18.32 5.94
CA SER A 60 -16.09 -19.04 5.93
C SER A 60 -15.69 -19.42 4.51
N ALA A 61 -14.40 -19.53 4.26
CA ALA A 61 -13.86 -20.06 3.01
C ALA A 61 -12.84 -21.15 3.28
N GLN A 62 -12.82 -22.17 2.43
CA GLN A 62 -11.78 -23.17 2.34
C GLN A 62 -11.05 -22.99 1.01
N LEU A 63 -9.74 -22.75 1.06
CA LEU A 63 -8.90 -22.56 -0.11
C LEU A 63 -8.07 -23.82 -0.36
N SER A 64 -8.01 -24.29 -1.60
CA SER A 64 -7.15 -25.41 -2.03
C SER A 64 -6.60 -25.16 -3.43
N MET A 65 -5.39 -25.64 -3.72
CA MET A 65 -4.82 -25.51 -5.07
C MET A 65 -5.57 -26.40 -6.07
N THR A 66 -5.80 -25.91 -7.29
CA THR A 66 -6.61 -26.64 -8.29
C THR A 66 -5.88 -27.84 -8.89
N ASN A 67 -4.55 -27.77 -8.96
CA ASN A 67 -3.73 -28.71 -9.76
C ASN A 67 -2.76 -29.56 -8.94
N MET A 68 -2.61 -29.28 -7.64
CA MET A 68 -1.65 -29.94 -6.75
C MET A 68 -2.25 -30.02 -5.35
N ASP A 69 -2.08 -31.14 -4.65
CA ASP A 69 -2.53 -31.25 -3.26
C ASP A 69 -1.46 -30.69 -2.32
N HIS A 70 -1.77 -29.54 -1.73
CA HIS A 70 -1.00 -28.91 -0.67
C HIS A 70 -1.86 -28.71 0.59
N GLY A 71 -2.92 -29.52 0.74
CA GLY A 71 -3.92 -29.39 1.78
C GLY A 71 -4.91 -28.25 1.54
N SER A 72 -5.77 -28.04 2.54
CA SER A 72 -6.83 -27.04 2.52
C SER A 72 -6.63 -26.00 3.62
N TYR A 73 -6.93 -24.74 3.31
CA TYR A 73 -6.68 -23.58 4.16
C TYR A 73 -8.01 -22.92 4.50
N ASN A 74 -8.44 -23.04 5.75
CA ASN A 74 -9.70 -22.48 6.21
C ASN A 74 -9.51 -21.06 6.73
N VAL A 75 -10.40 -20.15 6.34
CA VAL A 75 -10.45 -18.78 6.82
C VAL A 75 -11.89 -18.43 7.22
N LYS A 76 -12.06 -17.95 8.45
CA LYS A 76 -13.31 -17.31 8.88
C LYS A 76 -13.21 -15.82 8.53
N LEU A 77 -14.24 -15.30 7.87
CA LEU A 77 -14.28 -13.91 7.44
C LEU A 77 -15.16 -13.10 8.38
N VAL A 78 -14.65 -11.96 8.83
CA VAL A 78 -15.33 -11.03 9.73
C VAL A 78 -16.04 -9.98 8.89
N GLU A 79 -17.29 -9.70 9.22
CA GLU A 79 -18.09 -8.68 8.54
C GLU A 79 -17.46 -7.28 8.71
N GLY A 80 -17.37 -6.57 7.59
CA GLY A 80 -16.93 -5.18 7.49
C GLY A 80 -18.05 -4.24 7.03
N LYS A 81 -17.67 -3.12 6.42
CA LYS A 81 -18.62 -2.12 5.91
C LYS A 81 -19.11 -2.50 4.51
N ASN A 82 -20.32 -2.08 4.15
CA ASN A 82 -20.85 -2.21 2.78
C ASN A 82 -20.83 -3.65 2.21
N GLY A 83 -21.06 -4.64 3.07
CA GLY A 83 -21.12 -6.06 2.69
C GLY A 83 -19.76 -6.68 2.37
N THR A 84 -18.66 -6.07 2.85
CA THR A 84 -17.34 -6.71 2.81
C THR A 84 -17.19 -7.69 3.96
N TYR A 85 -16.40 -8.74 3.72
CA TYR A 85 -16.02 -9.73 4.71
C TYR A 85 -14.53 -10.02 4.55
N SER A 86 -13.76 -9.93 5.63
CA SER A 86 -12.30 -10.01 5.58
C SER A 86 -11.70 -10.95 6.62
N GLY A 87 -10.57 -11.55 6.26
CA GLY A 87 -9.78 -12.40 7.14
C GLY A 87 -8.33 -12.40 6.69
N LYS A 88 -7.54 -13.31 7.26
CA LYS A 88 -6.16 -13.55 6.84
C LYS A 88 -5.98 -15.02 6.53
N VAL A 89 -5.22 -15.32 5.49
CA VAL A 89 -4.90 -16.70 5.08
C VAL A 89 -3.41 -16.83 4.81
N ASN A 90 -2.78 -17.84 5.39
CA ASN A 90 -1.38 -18.17 5.14
C ASN A 90 -1.32 -19.29 4.11
N LEU A 91 -1.04 -18.92 2.85
CA LEU A 91 -0.93 -19.88 1.76
C LEU A 91 0.53 -20.30 1.57
N PRO A 92 0.81 -21.56 1.17
CA PRO A 92 2.16 -22.11 1.13
C PRO A 92 2.96 -21.65 -0.10
N MET A 93 2.27 -21.25 -1.18
CA MET A 93 2.88 -20.82 -2.44
C MET A 93 1.89 -20.07 -3.34
N GLY A 94 2.42 -19.41 -4.37
CA GLY A 94 1.60 -18.89 -5.47
C GLY A 94 1.09 -19.98 -6.40
N GLY A 95 0.01 -19.70 -7.13
CA GLY A 95 -0.61 -20.60 -8.08
C GLY A 95 -2.11 -20.37 -8.21
N LYS A 96 -2.79 -21.29 -8.92
CA LYS A 96 -4.25 -21.31 -9.01
C LYS A 96 -4.84 -22.01 -7.79
N TYR A 97 -5.81 -21.36 -7.18
CA TYR A 97 -6.57 -21.86 -6.04
C TYR A 97 -8.06 -21.84 -6.37
N GLU A 98 -8.80 -22.74 -5.75
CA GLU A 98 -10.24 -22.69 -5.63
C GLU A 98 -10.57 -22.27 -4.20
N ALA A 99 -11.51 -21.34 -4.04
CA ALA A 99 -12.06 -20.95 -2.74
C ALA A 99 -13.54 -21.35 -2.65
N ALA A 100 -13.82 -22.34 -1.83
CA ALA A 100 -15.16 -22.79 -1.49
C ALA A 100 -15.69 -22.03 -0.27
N PHE A 101 -16.67 -21.14 -0.49
CA PHE A 101 -17.33 -20.36 0.55
C PHE A 101 -18.57 -21.05 1.07
N THR A 102 -18.75 -20.97 2.38
CA THR A 102 -20.01 -21.21 3.06
C THR A 102 -20.51 -19.88 3.60
N LEU A 103 -21.71 -19.49 3.17
CA LEU A 103 -22.40 -18.27 3.61
C LEU A 103 -23.67 -18.69 4.36
N GLU A 104 -23.78 -18.33 5.62
CA GLU A 104 -24.92 -18.69 6.46
C GLU A 104 -25.61 -17.46 7.05
N LYS A 105 -26.94 -17.44 6.99
CA LYS A 105 -27.77 -16.45 7.68
C LYS A 105 -29.09 -17.07 8.09
N ASP A 106 -29.46 -16.88 9.35
CA ASP A 106 -30.71 -17.39 9.93
C ASP A 106 -30.93 -18.90 9.68
N GLY A 107 -29.85 -19.69 9.76
CA GLY A 107 -29.84 -21.14 9.51
C GLY A 107 -29.96 -21.56 8.04
N LYS A 108 -30.06 -20.61 7.10
CA LYS A 108 -30.01 -20.87 5.66
C LYS A 108 -28.57 -20.79 5.17
N LYS A 109 -28.11 -21.84 4.49
CA LYS A 109 -26.77 -21.94 3.92
C LYS A 109 -26.79 -21.76 2.41
N ALA A 110 -25.78 -21.08 1.90
CA ALA A 110 -25.45 -21.02 0.49
C ALA A 110 -23.95 -21.32 0.32
N GLU A 111 -23.63 -22.08 -0.72
CA GLU A 111 -22.26 -22.41 -1.08
C GLU A 111 -21.90 -21.72 -2.39
N LYS A 112 -20.67 -21.19 -2.47
CA LYS A 112 -20.15 -20.54 -3.68
C LYS A 112 -18.70 -20.93 -3.84
N VAL A 113 -18.31 -21.22 -5.07
CA VAL A 113 -16.93 -21.56 -5.42
C VAL A 113 -16.42 -20.52 -6.39
N ILE A 114 -15.22 -20.00 -6.14
CA ILE A 114 -14.55 -19.09 -7.09
C ILE A 114 -13.10 -19.52 -7.29
N ASP A 115 -12.61 -19.30 -8.51
CA ASP A 115 -11.20 -19.43 -8.82
C ASP A 115 -10.43 -18.19 -8.38
N LEU A 116 -9.25 -18.41 -7.80
CA LEU A 116 -8.30 -17.41 -7.37
C LEU A 116 -6.95 -17.65 -8.04
N ASN A 117 -6.26 -16.56 -8.37
CA ASN A 117 -4.86 -16.62 -8.78
C ASN A 117 -4.00 -15.91 -7.73
N VAL A 118 -3.17 -16.69 -7.04
CA VAL A 118 -2.31 -16.21 -5.98
C VAL A 118 -0.92 -15.99 -6.55
N THR A 119 -0.41 -14.77 -6.45
CA THR A 119 0.88 -14.40 -7.05
C THR A 119 1.88 -13.93 -6.00
N LYS A 120 3.17 -13.95 -6.34
CA LYS A 120 4.17 -13.28 -5.50
C LYS A 120 3.97 -11.77 -5.63
N PRO A 121 4.06 -11.01 -4.53
CA PRO A 121 3.95 -9.57 -4.60
C PRO A 121 5.13 -8.99 -5.38
N LYS A 122 4.89 -7.88 -6.08
CA LYS A 122 5.93 -7.15 -6.81
C LYS A 122 6.66 -6.14 -5.92
N GLY A 123 6.26 -6.02 -4.65
CA GLY A 123 6.75 -5.03 -3.72
C GLY A 123 6.26 -5.27 -2.30
N VAL A 124 6.39 -4.25 -1.46
CA VAL A 124 6.06 -4.28 -0.03
C VAL A 124 4.73 -3.61 0.29
N ALA A 125 4.23 -2.76 -0.62
CA ALA A 125 2.96 -2.09 -0.47
C ALA A 125 2.39 -1.67 -1.82
N ILE A 126 1.12 -1.28 -1.83
CA ILE A 126 0.40 -0.75 -2.97
C ILE A 126 -0.28 0.56 -2.55
N ILE A 127 -0.19 1.61 -3.37
CA ILE A 127 -0.95 2.87 -3.23
C ILE A 127 -1.78 3.05 -4.50
N ASN A 128 -3.10 3.07 -4.37
CA ASN A 128 -4.03 3.26 -5.50
C ASN A 128 -3.78 2.31 -6.69
N GLY A 129 -3.30 1.09 -6.41
CA GLY A 129 -2.96 0.08 -7.44
C GLY A 129 -1.52 0.12 -7.94
N GLU A 130 -0.72 1.12 -7.56
CA GLU A 130 0.70 1.20 -7.89
C GLU A 130 1.58 0.61 -6.79
N TRP A 131 2.58 -0.17 -7.20
CA TRP A 131 3.49 -0.83 -6.27
C TRP A 131 4.53 0.11 -5.67
N ILE A 132 4.80 -0.08 -4.39
CA ILE A 132 6.08 0.29 -3.76
C ILE A 132 6.94 -0.96 -3.74
N THR A 133 7.99 -0.98 -4.55
CA THR A 133 8.83 -2.17 -4.74
C THR A 133 9.93 -2.28 -3.68
N ASN A 134 10.66 -3.40 -3.68
CA ASN A 134 11.84 -3.53 -2.81
C ASN A 134 12.97 -2.60 -3.27
N GLU A 135 13.04 -2.28 -4.55
CA GLU A 135 13.98 -1.31 -5.11
C GLU A 135 13.68 0.10 -4.59
N ASP A 136 12.40 0.50 -4.52
CA ASP A 136 12.00 1.78 -3.91
C ASP A 136 12.50 1.89 -2.47
N VAL A 137 12.26 0.85 -1.65
CA VAL A 137 12.69 0.81 -0.24
C VAL A 137 14.21 0.85 -0.13
N SER A 138 14.90 0.07 -0.96
CA SER A 138 16.37 0.01 -0.98
C SER A 138 16.98 1.35 -1.38
N PHE A 139 16.36 2.05 -2.31
CA PHE A 139 16.83 3.37 -2.74
C PHE A 139 16.59 4.44 -1.66
N TYR A 140 15.45 4.43 -0.98
CA TYR A 140 15.23 5.33 0.18
C TYR A 140 16.22 5.07 1.31
N LYS A 141 16.55 3.80 1.58
CA LYS A 141 17.61 3.44 2.52
C LYS A 141 18.94 4.06 2.10
N PHE A 142 19.29 3.95 0.82
CA PHE A 142 20.51 4.55 0.28
C PHE A 142 20.54 6.08 0.44
N ILE A 143 19.44 6.77 0.15
CA ILE A 143 19.35 8.23 0.35
C ILE A 143 19.55 8.61 1.83
N ASN A 144 18.98 7.84 2.75
CA ASN A 144 19.16 8.10 4.18
C ASN A 144 20.61 7.83 4.64
N GLN A 145 21.27 6.80 4.10
CA GLN A 145 22.69 6.55 4.32
C GLN A 145 23.55 7.68 3.76
N LEU A 146 23.24 8.16 2.54
CA LEU A 146 23.92 9.28 1.90
C LEU A 146 23.86 10.54 2.77
N GLN A 147 22.66 10.85 3.30
CA GLN A 147 22.48 12.01 4.19
C GLN A 147 23.25 11.86 5.50
N LEU A 148 23.30 10.66 6.08
CA LEU A 148 24.09 10.41 7.30
C LEU A 148 25.59 10.64 7.08
N GLU A 149 26.13 10.17 5.96
CA GLU A 149 27.55 10.38 5.65
C GLU A 149 27.88 11.85 5.36
N ILE A 150 26.98 12.58 4.68
CA ILE A 150 27.10 14.03 4.52
C ILE A 150 27.12 14.73 5.90
N ASN A 151 26.24 14.33 6.81
CA ASN A 151 26.18 14.87 8.17
C ASN A 151 27.46 14.53 8.97
N ARG A 152 28.00 13.33 8.79
CA ARG A 152 29.25 12.88 9.41
C ARG A 152 30.43 13.73 8.94
N GLU A 153 30.60 13.88 7.63
CA GLU A 153 31.65 14.71 7.03
C GLU A 153 31.51 16.18 7.47
N SER A 154 30.28 16.71 7.50
CA SER A 154 30.00 18.06 7.98
C SER A 154 30.38 18.25 9.44
N SER A 155 30.07 17.26 10.29
CA SER A 155 30.36 17.30 11.73
C SER A 155 31.85 17.25 12.01
N GLN A 156 32.59 16.41 11.27
CA GLN A 156 34.05 16.33 11.34
C GLN A 156 34.74 17.63 10.91
N LYS A 157 34.15 18.37 9.96
CA LYS A 157 34.64 19.70 9.55
C LYS A 157 34.32 20.79 10.58
N LYS A 158 33.21 20.66 11.32
CA LYS A 158 32.66 21.72 12.18
C LYS A 158 33.05 21.60 13.64
N TYR A 159 33.22 20.38 14.15
CA TYR A 159 33.40 20.11 15.58
C TYR A 159 34.69 19.31 15.83
N THR A 160 35.21 19.42 17.05
CA THR A 160 36.39 18.69 17.52
C THR A 160 36.20 18.24 18.98
N GLY A 161 37.06 17.33 19.45
CA GLY A 161 37.06 16.82 20.83
C GLY A 161 35.74 16.18 21.23
N LYS A 162 35.34 16.33 22.51
CA LYS A 162 34.14 15.72 23.08
C LYS A 162 32.86 16.02 22.30
N LYS A 163 32.72 17.22 21.75
CA LYS A 163 31.54 17.60 20.96
C LYS A 163 31.44 16.80 19.66
N LEU A 164 32.58 16.54 19.00
CA LEU A 164 32.61 15.68 17.82
C LEU A 164 32.27 14.23 18.20
N GLU A 165 32.81 13.73 19.31
CA GLU A 165 32.51 12.37 19.79
C GLU A 165 31.00 12.19 20.06
N GLU A 166 30.37 13.16 20.73
CA GLU A 166 28.93 13.14 21.00
C GLU A 166 28.10 13.17 19.70
N GLU A 167 28.46 14.03 18.74
CA GLU A 167 27.76 14.12 17.46
C GLU A 167 27.90 12.83 16.63
N LEU A 168 29.10 12.26 16.57
CA LEU A 168 29.34 11.00 15.85
C LEU A 168 28.59 9.83 16.51
N ALA A 169 28.57 9.76 17.84
CA ALA A 169 27.80 8.75 18.56
C ALA A 169 26.29 8.85 18.29
N TYR A 170 25.76 10.08 18.17
CA TYR A 170 24.38 10.30 17.76
C TYR A 170 24.13 9.81 16.33
N LEU A 171 24.98 10.16 15.36
CA LEU A 171 24.85 9.69 13.97
C LEU A 171 24.92 8.16 13.86
N ASP A 172 25.82 7.51 14.61
CA ASP A 172 25.92 6.05 14.67
C ASP A 172 24.63 5.41 15.25
N SER A 173 23.94 6.10 16.15
CA SER A 173 22.65 5.64 16.65
C SER A 173 21.55 5.70 15.59
N GLN A 174 21.60 6.68 14.68
CA GLN A 174 20.67 6.84 13.56
C GLN A 174 20.92 5.81 12.45
N GLU A 175 22.14 5.33 12.28
CA GLU A 175 22.46 4.30 11.29
C GLU A 175 21.65 3.01 11.54
N LYS A 176 21.42 2.66 12.80
CA LYS A 176 20.62 1.48 13.19
C LYS A 176 19.15 1.58 12.79
N THR A 177 18.62 2.78 12.57
CA THR A 177 17.22 2.98 12.17
C THR A 177 17.04 2.96 10.65
N LEU A 178 18.13 2.98 9.86
CA LEU A 178 18.06 2.92 8.40
C LEU A 178 17.43 1.64 7.86
N GLU A 179 17.48 0.56 8.63
CA GLU A 179 16.89 -0.74 8.26
C GLU A 179 15.40 -0.84 8.62
N ASP A 180 14.84 0.15 9.32
CA ASP A 180 13.43 0.13 9.69
C ASP A 180 12.55 0.32 8.45
N LYS A 181 12.08 -0.81 7.92
CA LYS A 181 11.20 -0.86 6.76
C LYS A 181 9.94 -0.02 6.93
N ASN A 182 9.40 0.09 8.14
CA ASN A 182 8.20 0.88 8.38
C ASN A 182 8.49 2.38 8.26
N GLN A 183 9.66 2.82 8.73
CA GLN A 183 10.10 4.21 8.54
C GLN A 183 10.35 4.53 7.07
N LEU A 184 11.07 3.67 6.34
CA LEU A 184 11.32 3.84 4.91
C LEU A 184 10.00 3.87 4.11
N LEU A 185 9.10 2.93 4.39
CA LEU A 185 7.78 2.87 3.76
C LEU A 185 6.96 4.12 4.07
N THR A 186 7.01 4.62 5.30
CA THR A 186 6.33 5.87 5.69
C THR A 186 6.86 7.06 4.90
N GLN A 187 8.18 7.18 4.70
CA GLN A 187 8.77 8.24 3.88
C GLN A 187 8.27 8.18 2.43
N ILE A 188 8.26 6.97 1.84
CA ILE A 188 7.76 6.75 0.46
C ILE A 188 6.28 7.13 0.35
N ILE A 189 5.45 6.65 1.28
CA ILE A 189 4.00 6.93 1.30
C ILE A 189 3.76 8.43 1.40
N ARG A 190 4.46 9.14 2.31
CA ARG A 190 4.28 10.58 2.51
C ARG A 190 4.61 11.37 1.23
N LEU A 191 5.73 11.06 0.57
CA LEU A 191 6.10 11.73 -0.68
C LEU A 191 5.09 11.44 -1.80
N ARG A 192 4.75 10.16 -2.01
CA ARG A 192 3.80 9.76 -3.06
C ARG A 192 2.42 10.36 -2.83
N ALA A 193 1.94 10.39 -1.59
CA ALA A 193 0.65 10.97 -1.25
C ALA A 193 0.55 12.45 -1.64
N MET A 194 1.58 13.23 -1.32
CA MET A 194 1.59 14.66 -1.66
C MET A 194 1.81 14.93 -3.14
N ALA A 195 2.59 14.09 -3.82
CA ALA A 195 2.73 14.15 -5.27
C ALA A 195 1.40 13.85 -5.98
N LEU A 196 0.66 12.83 -5.52
CA LEU A 196 -0.68 12.50 -6.02
C LEU A 196 -1.66 13.65 -5.78
N LEU A 197 -1.65 14.24 -4.58
CA LEU A 197 -2.48 15.40 -4.28
C LEU A 197 -2.16 16.61 -5.17
N ALA A 198 -0.88 16.84 -5.48
CA ALA A 198 -0.50 17.87 -6.43
C ALA A 198 -1.13 17.63 -7.80
N ASP A 199 -1.09 16.38 -8.29
CA ASP A 199 -1.69 16.00 -9.56
C ASP A 199 -3.22 16.16 -9.55
N GLU A 200 -3.88 15.76 -8.46
CA GLU A 200 -5.33 15.98 -8.24
C GLU A 200 -5.72 17.46 -8.26
N LYS A 201 -4.83 18.34 -7.77
CA LYS A 201 -4.97 19.81 -7.83
C LYS A 201 -4.64 20.40 -9.22
N GLY A 202 -4.23 19.57 -10.18
CA GLY A 202 -3.90 19.99 -11.54
C GLY A 202 -2.47 20.49 -11.71
N HIS A 203 -1.60 20.34 -10.71
CA HIS A 203 -0.18 20.63 -10.89
C HIS A 203 0.47 19.61 -11.82
N LYS A 204 1.57 20.03 -12.45
CA LYS A 204 2.46 19.17 -13.23
C LYS A 204 3.90 19.52 -12.89
N ALA A 205 4.78 18.52 -12.92
CA ALA A 205 6.22 18.72 -12.82
C ALA A 205 6.79 18.83 -14.25
N ALA A 206 7.13 20.03 -14.67
CA ALA A 206 7.79 20.21 -15.95
C ALA A 206 9.21 19.61 -15.90
N GLU A 207 9.66 18.98 -16.98
CA GLU A 207 10.99 18.36 -17.01
C GLU A 207 12.11 19.36 -16.68
N THR A 208 11.98 20.63 -17.09
CA THR A 208 12.92 21.70 -16.75
C THR A 208 12.98 22.00 -15.26
N GLU A 209 11.85 21.94 -14.54
CA GLU A 209 11.81 22.14 -13.08
C GLU A 209 12.49 20.97 -12.35
N VAL A 210 12.26 19.76 -12.85
CA VAL A 210 12.84 18.52 -12.31
C VAL A 210 14.34 18.51 -12.52
N ASP A 211 14.81 18.82 -13.72
CA ASP A 211 16.24 18.87 -14.04
C ASP A 211 16.95 19.97 -13.25
N ALA A 212 16.31 21.13 -13.06
CA ALA A 212 16.87 22.20 -12.23
C ALA A 212 16.97 21.80 -10.75
N ALA A 213 15.97 21.10 -10.22
CA ALA A 213 16.00 20.61 -8.84
C ALA A 213 17.04 19.50 -8.65
N LEU A 214 17.16 18.58 -9.62
CA LEU A 214 18.16 17.52 -9.63
C LEU A 214 19.59 18.07 -9.74
N LEU A 215 19.80 19.10 -10.55
CA LEU A 215 21.11 19.76 -10.68
C LEU A 215 21.55 20.37 -9.35
N LYS A 216 20.64 21.04 -8.63
CA LYS A 216 20.94 21.55 -7.28
C LYS A 216 21.31 20.44 -6.30
N ALA A 217 20.60 19.32 -6.35
CA ALA A 217 20.92 18.13 -5.54
C ALA A 217 22.34 17.61 -5.85
N ARG A 218 22.67 17.52 -7.13
CA ARG A 218 24.00 17.12 -7.60
C ARG A 218 25.08 18.07 -7.15
N GLU A 219 24.85 19.37 -7.25
CA GLU A 219 25.78 20.38 -6.75
C GLU A 219 25.99 20.24 -5.24
N GLN A 220 24.93 20.02 -4.46
CA GLN A 220 25.02 19.78 -3.03
C GLN A 220 25.81 18.52 -2.69
N TYR A 221 25.51 17.38 -3.32
CA TYR A 221 26.25 16.13 -3.07
C TYR A 221 27.71 16.24 -3.49
N ASN A 222 28.03 16.98 -4.55
CA ASN A 222 29.40 17.16 -5.01
C ASN A 222 30.30 17.95 -4.04
N GLN A 223 29.73 18.63 -3.04
CA GLN A 223 30.48 19.31 -1.98
C GLN A 223 31.07 18.34 -0.93
N PHE A 224 30.68 17.07 -0.97
CA PHE A 224 31.06 16.05 0.00
C PHE A 224 31.75 14.88 -0.70
N GLU A 225 32.97 14.55 -0.28
CA GLU A 225 33.72 13.42 -0.85
C GLU A 225 33.05 12.09 -0.50
N SER A 226 32.49 11.99 0.71
CA SER A 226 31.71 10.84 1.16
C SER A 226 30.51 10.55 0.26
N ALA A 227 29.76 11.60 -0.10
CA ALA A 227 28.59 11.49 -0.97
C ALA A 227 28.96 11.04 -2.38
N LYS A 228 29.99 11.66 -2.98
CA LYS A 228 30.48 11.27 -4.32
C LYS A 228 30.91 9.80 -4.35
N LYS A 229 31.64 9.36 -3.31
CA LYS A 229 32.08 7.96 -3.19
C LYS A 229 30.88 7.01 -3.14
N LEU A 230 29.90 7.26 -2.26
CA LEU A 230 28.71 6.40 -2.13
C LEU A 230 27.89 6.34 -3.43
N ILE A 231 27.67 7.48 -4.10
CA ILE A 231 26.93 7.52 -5.36
C ILE A 231 27.64 6.72 -6.45
N ASN A 232 28.98 6.80 -6.50
CA ASN A 232 29.77 6.01 -7.44
C ASN A 232 29.69 4.50 -7.14
N GLU A 233 29.76 4.10 -5.86
CA GLU A 233 29.63 2.70 -5.43
C GLU A 233 28.25 2.11 -5.70
N TYR A 234 27.18 2.92 -5.59
CA TYR A 234 25.83 2.53 -5.96
C TYR A 234 25.64 2.36 -7.48
N GLY A 235 26.50 3.01 -8.27
CA GLY A 235 26.38 3.16 -9.72
C GLY A 235 25.72 4.49 -10.07
N ALA A 236 26.54 5.49 -10.41
CA ALA A 236 26.10 6.88 -10.57
C ALA A 236 24.96 7.07 -11.58
N ASP A 237 25.01 6.40 -12.74
CA ASP A 237 23.95 6.53 -13.75
C ASP A 237 22.61 5.98 -13.25
N LYS A 238 22.65 4.84 -12.55
CA LYS A 238 21.47 4.24 -11.93
C LYS A 238 20.93 5.14 -10.83
N PHE A 239 21.82 5.66 -9.96
CA PHE A 239 21.46 6.61 -8.92
C PHE A 239 20.71 7.80 -9.50
N TRP A 240 21.30 8.50 -10.47
CA TRP A 240 20.72 9.71 -11.05
C TRP A 240 19.43 9.44 -11.83
N ALA A 241 19.29 8.29 -12.47
CA ALA A 241 18.06 7.90 -13.13
C ALA A 241 16.91 7.68 -12.13
N THR A 242 17.18 6.98 -11.02
CA THR A 242 16.18 6.77 -9.96
C THR A 242 15.88 8.07 -9.21
N GLU A 243 16.91 8.88 -8.92
CA GLU A 243 16.79 10.16 -8.25
C GLU A 243 15.92 11.13 -9.07
N LYS A 244 16.07 11.15 -10.40
CA LYS A 244 15.20 11.95 -11.28
C LYS A 244 13.72 11.59 -11.12
N GLN A 245 13.38 10.31 -10.96
CA GLN A 245 11.99 9.90 -10.71
C GLN A 245 11.47 10.41 -9.36
N GLN A 246 12.30 10.37 -8.32
CA GLN A 246 11.94 10.94 -7.03
C GLN A 246 11.76 12.46 -7.09
N TYR A 247 12.66 13.16 -7.79
CA TYR A 247 12.60 14.61 -7.91
C TYR A 247 11.34 15.09 -8.63
N ARG A 248 10.75 14.28 -9.53
CA ARG A 248 9.40 14.58 -10.05
C ARG A 248 8.36 14.67 -8.94
N MET A 249 8.34 13.70 -8.02
CA MET A 249 7.41 13.70 -6.89
C MET A 249 7.73 14.81 -5.87
N ILE A 250 9.01 15.11 -5.65
CA ILE A 250 9.44 16.21 -4.78
C ILE A 250 8.97 17.55 -5.34
N VAL A 251 9.18 17.81 -6.63
CA VAL A 251 8.71 19.05 -7.30
C VAL A 251 7.20 19.17 -7.21
N MET A 252 6.45 18.07 -7.42
CA MET A 252 5.00 18.05 -7.24
C MET A 252 4.59 18.40 -5.80
N SER A 253 5.22 17.78 -4.80
CA SER A 253 4.94 18.04 -3.39
C SER A 253 5.28 19.48 -2.97
N GLN A 254 6.37 20.04 -3.51
CA GLN A 254 6.77 21.44 -3.30
C GLN A 254 5.74 22.43 -3.86
N LYS A 255 5.04 22.10 -4.95
CA LYS A 255 3.94 22.93 -5.47
C LYS A 255 2.78 22.98 -4.49
N VAL A 256 2.43 21.86 -3.85
CA VAL A 256 1.41 21.84 -2.79
C VAL A 256 1.85 22.69 -1.60
N GLN A 257 3.12 22.59 -1.18
CA GLN A 257 3.65 23.43 -0.10
C GLN A 257 3.60 24.92 -0.46
N LYS A 258 3.91 25.27 -1.72
CA LYS A 258 3.83 26.64 -2.22
C LYS A 258 2.39 27.17 -2.21
N ASP A 259 1.41 26.39 -2.65
CA ASP A 259 -0.01 26.77 -2.58
C ASP A 259 -0.43 27.10 -1.15
N LEU A 260 -0.01 26.30 -0.17
CA LEU A 260 -0.32 26.52 1.24
C LEU A 260 0.36 27.78 1.77
N ILE A 261 1.61 28.03 1.42
CA ILE A 261 2.30 29.28 1.77
C ILE A 261 1.55 30.49 1.18
N GLU A 262 1.14 30.43 -0.08
CA GLU A 262 0.40 31.51 -0.74
C GLU A 262 -0.98 31.75 -0.12
N LYS A 263 -1.69 30.66 0.23
CA LYS A 263 -2.97 30.71 0.95
C LYS A 263 -2.78 31.40 2.32
N VAL A 264 -1.83 30.94 3.13
CA VAL A 264 -1.57 31.50 4.47
C VAL A 264 -1.16 32.97 4.39
N LYS A 265 -0.34 33.36 3.40
CA LYS A 265 0.02 34.76 3.13
C LYS A 265 -1.21 35.62 2.85
N LYS A 266 -2.15 35.10 2.07
CA LYS A 266 -3.40 35.81 1.72
C LYS A 266 -4.33 35.95 2.92
N GLU A 267 -4.43 34.91 3.74
CA GLU A 267 -5.26 34.90 4.95
C GLU A 267 -4.67 35.74 6.09
N ASN A 268 -3.34 35.87 6.14
CA ASN A 268 -2.61 36.58 7.19
C ASN A 268 -1.64 37.63 6.62
N PRO A 269 -2.12 38.70 5.97
CA PRO A 269 -1.27 39.67 5.26
C PRO A 269 -0.34 40.49 6.17
N LYS A 270 -0.52 40.44 7.49
CA LYS A 270 0.31 41.13 8.50
C LYS A 270 1.28 40.19 9.23
N ALA A 271 1.20 38.89 9.00
CA ALA A 271 2.09 37.92 9.62
C ALA A 271 3.51 38.07 9.07
N GLY A 272 4.50 37.84 9.93
CA GLY A 272 5.90 37.75 9.50
C GLY A 272 6.17 36.47 8.71
N GLU A 273 7.28 36.43 7.96
CA GLU A 273 7.62 35.26 7.13
C GLU A 273 7.71 33.96 7.94
N GLN A 274 8.34 34.00 9.11
CA GLN A 274 8.49 32.81 9.96
C GLN A 274 7.13 32.26 10.43
N GLU A 275 6.19 33.15 10.77
CA GLU A 275 4.83 32.77 11.16
C GLU A 275 4.07 32.14 9.98
N ILE A 276 4.19 32.73 8.78
CA ILE A 276 3.63 32.17 7.55
C ILE A 276 4.16 30.76 7.31
N TYR A 277 5.48 30.55 7.37
CA TYR A 277 6.07 29.23 7.15
C TYR A 277 5.62 28.21 8.20
N TYR A 278 5.55 28.61 9.47
CA TYR A 278 5.08 27.75 10.54
C TYR A 278 3.61 27.31 10.32
N GLN A 279 2.73 28.26 10.02
CA GLN A 279 1.33 27.97 9.75
C GLN A 279 1.15 27.11 8.49
N ALA A 280 1.85 27.42 7.41
CA ALA A 280 1.81 26.63 6.17
C ALA A 280 2.32 25.20 6.39
N GLN A 281 3.36 25.00 7.21
CA GLN A 281 3.85 23.67 7.57
C GLN A 281 2.83 22.89 8.39
N LYS A 282 2.13 23.54 9.31
CA LYS A 282 1.05 22.90 10.07
C LYS A 282 -0.08 22.44 9.14
N GLU A 283 -0.53 23.32 8.24
CA GLU A 283 -1.54 22.96 7.24
C GLU A 283 -1.06 21.83 6.31
N TYR A 284 0.23 21.80 5.96
CA TYR A 284 0.81 20.74 5.14
C TYR A 284 0.72 19.38 5.82
N GLU A 285 1.05 19.28 7.11
CA GLU A 285 0.95 18.02 7.86
C GLU A 285 -0.50 17.56 8.02
N GLU A 286 -1.44 18.47 8.30
CA GLU A 286 -2.87 18.15 8.37
C GLU A 286 -3.39 17.64 7.02
N LEU A 287 -3.00 18.31 5.92
CA LEU A 287 -3.36 17.94 4.56
C LEU A 287 -2.77 16.58 4.17
N LEU A 288 -1.52 16.32 4.55
CA LEU A 288 -0.87 15.03 4.32
C LEU A 288 -1.59 13.90 5.04
N VAL A 289 -1.98 14.08 6.31
CA VAL A 289 -2.78 13.08 7.04
C VAL A 289 -4.11 12.84 6.34
N SER A 290 -4.80 13.92 5.93
CA SER A 290 -6.05 13.81 5.17
C SER A 290 -5.85 13.04 3.87
N GLN A 291 -4.76 13.30 3.14
CA GLN A 291 -4.49 12.64 1.87
C GLN A 291 -4.11 11.17 2.07
N VAL A 292 -3.26 10.84 3.03
CA VAL A 292 -2.94 9.43 3.33
C VAL A 292 -4.20 8.64 3.67
N ASN A 293 -5.17 9.26 4.37
CA ASN A 293 -6.46 8.64 4.68
C ASN A 293 -7.40 8.49 3.48
N SER A 294 -7.22 9.28 2.41
CA SER A 294 -8.04 9.18 1.19
C SER A 294 -7.53 8.09 0.24
N LEU A 295 -6.25 7.72 0.35
CA LEU A 295 -5.60 6.74 -0.53
C LEU A 295 -5.97 5.30 -0.16
N LYS A 296 -6.07 4.44 -1.19
CA LYS A 296 -6.16 2.99 -0.99
C LYS A 296 -4.75 2.43 -0.82
N ILE A 297 -4.33 2.29 0.44
CA ILE A 297 -3.01 1.76 0.80
C ILE A 297 -3.14 0.33 1.32
N GLU A 298 -2.39 -0.60 0.73
CA GLU A 298 -2.29 -1.99 1.16
C GLU A 298 -0.82 -2.31 1.47
N ILE A 299 -0.51 -2.65 2.72
CA ILE A 299 0.83 -3.06 3.17
C ILE A 299 0.85 -4.58 3.27
N LEU A 300 1.91 -5.20 2.76
CA LEU A 300 2.06 -6.66 2.66
C LEU A 300 2.96 -7.26 3.74
#